data_AF-B2WM61-F1
#
_entry.id   AF-B2WM61-F1
#
_cell.length_a   1.000
_cell.length_b   1.000
_cell.length_c   1.000
_cell.angle_alpha   90.00
_cell.angle_beta   90.00
_cell.angle_gamma   90.00
#
_symmetry.space_group_name_H-M   'P 1'
#
loop_
_entity.id
_entity.type
_entity.pdbx_description
1 polymer ?
#
loop_
_entity_poly.entity_id
_entity_poly.type
_entity_poly.pdbx_seq_one_letter_code
_entity_poly.pdbx_strand_id
1 'polypeptide(L)'
;MATPTPNDPHSGKGKNKRLAEDELPLPMATSDAAKEAGLNILSRHHNRSTNIATEFWGPETYPDTTPTTPTTPSSSSARPRFNVYKACLRHKDLFFQLVLRMPYKELVALYAIDKEFHFRLNHYSTYLIHEYVRRHAPLAGHIFSWVLFPDKIVRSILTMLSMEGHRVPAACEAALMKYWCIMGMAQSRLRVAFVADKEIWTDKDLINFQLFLVKLDMRLSDPIRGNGTCALGPMLLSQKGLSTLWKVLSGKLKLNYENTSDMILRTYAAEELDFNANPMLGEEISTNVPLHEEGLLALEGWNLHGARMPLALNIILAESIRRKLHVEQYYLDFVLYGTADLKNGKNIPIPIRLRRDKQVKLPSEGMATKEMKEKIIGLFDKGFGTRVPGRPLAKH
;
A
#
# COMPACT_ATOMS: atom_id res chain seq x y z
N MET A 1 36.89 57.76 -35.98
CA MET A 1 36.47 58.74 -34.96
C MET A 1 35.00 58.48 -34.68
N ALA A 2 34.46 58.36 -33.49
CA ALA A 2 34.93 58.28 -32.12
C ALA A 2 33.64 57.90 -31.34
N THR A 3 33.73 57.03 -30.33
CA THR A 3 32.66 56.86 -29.33
C THR A 3 32.38 58.20 -28.63
N PRO A 4 31.17 58.42 -28.11
CA PRO A 4 31.03 58.30 -26.65
C PRO A 4 29.66 57.82 -26.14
N THR A 5 29.68 57.01 -25.07
CA THR A 5 28.67 56.96 -23.98
C THR A 5 28.82 58.19 -23.07
N PRO A 6 27.99 58.50 -22.05
CA PRO A 6 26.91 57.73 -21.41
C PRO A 6 25.63 58.53 -21.07
N ASN A 7 24.57 57.87 -20.58
CA ASN A 7 23.76 58.33 -19.43
C ASN A 7 22.59 57.37 -19.15
N ASP A 8 22.55 56.86 -17.92
CA ASP A 8 21.37 56.33 -17.22
C ASP A 8 20.88 57.45 -16.25
N PRO A 9 19.59 57.49 -15.85
CA PRO A 9 19.24 56.82 -14.58
C PRO A 9 17.79 56.29 -14.40
N HIS A 10 17.68 55.29 -13.51
CA HIS A 10 16.53 54.91 -12.65
C HIS A 10 15.28 54.27 -13.31
N SER A 11 14.57 53.28 -12.76
CA SER A 11 14.55 52.59 -11.46
C SER A 11 13.64 51.36 -11.62
N GLY A 12 14.03 50.19 -11.09
CA GLY A 12 13.18 48.98 -11.09
C GLY A 12 13.60 47.98 -10.03
N LYS A 13 12.94 48.02 -8.86
CA LYS A 13 13.19 47.19 -7.67
C LYS A 13 12.99 45.69 -7.94
N GLY A 14 14.06 44.90 -7.82
CA GLY A 14 14.05 43.44 -7.77
C GLY A 14 14.48 42.92 -6.40
N LYS A 15 13.79 41.89 -5.92
CA LYS A 15 13.74 41.40 -4.53
C LYS A 15 15.02 40.71 -4.05
N ASN A 16 15.24 40.87 -2.75
CA ASN A 16 16.30 40.34 -1.90
C ASN A 16 16.60 38.84 -2.07
N LYS A 17 17.87 38.55 -2.35
CA LYS A 17 18.57 37.31 -2.02
C LYS A 17 19.65 37.72 -1.02
N ARG A 18 19.66 37.17 0.19
CA ARG A 18 20.77 37.33 1.14
C ARG A 18 21.25 35.96 1.59
N LEU A 19 22.46 35.63 1.14
CA LEU A 19 23.45 34.87 1.91
C LEU A 19 23.90 35.73 3.09
N ALA A 20 24.28 35.08 4.19
CA ALA A 20 25.26 35.60 5.13
C ALA A 20 25.96 34.39 5.77
N GLU A 21 27.24 34.22 5.47
CA GLU A 21 28.21 33.63 6.40
C GLU A 21 28.77 34.80 7.22
N ASP A 22 29.05 34.57 8.50
CA ASP A 22 30.10 35.31 9.22
C ASP A 22 30.59 34.46 10.41
N GLU A 23 31.92 34.34 10.45
CA GLU A 23 32.76 33.57 11.36
C GLU A 23 32.78 34.17 12.77
N LEU A 24 32.96 33.34 13.80
CA LEU A 24 33.59 33.73 15.08
C LEU A 24 34.41 32.58 15.70
N PRO A 25 35.45 32.89 16.50
CA PRO A 25 36.69 32.11 16.61
C PRO A 25 36.74 31.08 17.75
N LEU A 26 37.59 30.06 17.56
CA LEU A 26 37.93 29.03 18.54
C LEU A 26 38.99 29.54 19.55
N PRO A 27 38.85 29.29 20.86
CA PRO A 27 39.97 29.43 21.79
C PRO A 27 40.73 28.11 21.97
N MET A 28 42.06 28.26 22.02
CA MET A 28 43.06 27.23 22.26
C MET A 28 42.95 26.57 23.65
N ALA A 29 43.38 25.32 23.69
CA ALA A 29 43.55 24.49 24.87
C ALA A 29 44.74 24.92 25.74
N THR A 30 44.58 24.79 27.06
CA THR A 30 45.66 24.50 28.01
C THR A 30 45.29 23.24 28.80
N SER A 31 46.26 22.34 28.91
CA SER A 31 46.17 21.03 29.56
C SER A 31 46.41 21.16 31.07
N ASP A 32 45.70 20.36 31.88
CA ASP A 32 46.34 19.28 32.65
C ASP A 32 45.36 18.56 33.60
N ALA A 33 45.65 17.27 33.80
CA ALA A 33 45.20 16.34 34.84
C ALA A 33 43.89 15.56 34.62
N ALA A 34 44.10 14.33 34.15
CA ALA A 34 43.18 13.20 34.04
C ALA A 34 42.47 12.80 35.35
N LYS A 35 41.25 12.28 35.20
CA LYS A 35 40.82 11.01 35.84
C LYS A 35 39.60 10.43 35.14
N GLU A 36 39.68 9.12 34.93
CA GLU A 36 38.72 8.26 34.25
C GLU A 36 37.28 8.42 34.75
N ALA A 37 36.36 8.62 33.81
CA ALA A 37 34.99 8.16 33.93
C ALA A 37 34.52 7.81 32.51
N GLY A 38 34.18 6.53 32.29
CA GLY A 38 33.86 5.98 30.99
C GLY A 38 32.82 6.80 30.24
N LEU A 39 32.99 6.88 28.92
CA LEU A 39 31.96 7.36 28.00
C LEU A 39 30.77 6.41 28.09
N ASN A 40 29.82 6.75 28.97
CA ASN A 40 28.48 6.20 28.96
C ASN A 40 27.81 6.66 27.68
N ILE A 41 27.93 5.85 26.63
CA ILE A 41 27.03 5.91 25.48
C ILE A 41 25.66 5.54 26.04
N LEU A 42 24.88 6.57 26.37
CA LEU A 42 23.46 6.43 26.67
C LEU A 42 22.82 5.79 25.42
N SER A 43 22.64 4.47 25.53
CA SER A 43 21.78 3.69 24.67
C SER A 43 20.49 4.48 24.49
N ARG A 44 20.19 4.86 23.25
CA ARG A 44 18.89 5.42 22.87
C ARG A 44 17.86 4.29 22.94
N HIS A 45 17.59 3.82 24.15
CA HIS A 45 16.49 2.93 24.43
C HIS A 45 15.20 3.73 24.24
N HIS A 46 14.57 3.48 23.10
CA HIS A 46 13.14 3.18 23.05
C HIS A 46 12.21 4.16 23.80
N ASN A 47 12.06 5.37 23.23
CA ASN A 47 10.81 6.12 23.36
C ASN A 47 9.68 5.45 22.55
N ARG A 48 9.37 4.18 22.85
CA ARG A 48 7.99 3.72 22.71
C ARG A 48 7.33 4.18 23.99
N SER A 49 6.71 5.37 23.93
CA SER A 49 5.85 5.82 25.01
C SER A 49 4.86 4.69 25.29
N THR A 50 4.93 4.12 26.50
CA THR A 50 3.79 3.50 27.15
C THR A 50 2.56 4.37 26.89
N ASN A 51 1.41 3.73 26.71
CA ASN A 51 0.17 4.40 26.36
C ASN A 51 -0.12 5.51 27.41
N ILE A 52 0.26 6.76 27.13
CA ILE A 52 0.18 7.89 28.08
C ILE A 52 -1.26 8.11 28.56
N ALA A 53 -2.23 7.65 27.77
CA ALA A 53 -3.64 7.67 28.13
C ALA A 53 -3.96 6.76 29.35
N THR A 54 -3.27 5.63 29.52
CA THR A 54 -3.52 4.66 30.59
C THR A 54 -2.86 5.09 31.90
N GLU A 55 -1.66 5.67 31.86
CA GLU A 55 -0.96 6.19 33.05
C GLU A 55 -1.58 7.46 33.62
N PHE A 56 -2.23 8.30 32.79
CA PHE A 56 -2.73 9.60 33.24
C PHE A 56 -4.23 9.62 33.61
N TRP A 57 -5.06 8.70 33.08
CA TRP A 57 -6.53 8.82 33.19
C TRP A 57 -7.27 7.66 33.87
N GLY A 58 -6.54 6.68 34.39
CA GLY A 58 -7.09 5.56 35.18
C GLY A 58 -7.73 4.46 34.32
N PRO A 59 -7.92 3.24 34.89
CA PRO A 59 -8.54 2.13 34.19
C PRO A 59 -9.99 2.43 33.82
N GLU A 60 -10.44 1.94 32.65
CA GLU A 60 -11.85 1.95 32.27
C GLU A 60 -12.65 1.28 33.40
N THR A 61 -13.53 2.06 34.03
CA THR A 61 -14.30 1.59 35.19
C THR A 61 -15.39 0.63 34.72
N TYR A 62 -15.09 -0.66 34.75
CA TYR A 62 -16.09 -1.69 35.02
C TYR A 62 -15.98 -2.07 36.49
N PRO A 63 -17.08 -2.17 37.25
CA PRO A 63 -17.03 -2.68 38.60
C PRO A 63 -16.95 -4.21 38.52
N ASP A 64 -15.74 -4.75 38.37
CA ASP A 64 -15.52 -6.15 38.73
C ASP A 64 -15.33 -6.24 40.23
N THR A 65 -16.36 -6.79 40.87
CA THR A 65 -16.41 -7.17 42.27
C THR A 65 -15.37 -8.22 42.60
N THR A 66 -14.33 -7.87 43.37
CA THR A 66 -13.69 -8.78 44.33
C THR A 66 -13.20 -8.01 45.57
N PRO A 67 -13.59 -8.40 46.80
CA PRO A 67 -13.18 -7.72 48.03
C PRO A 67 -12.10 -8.49 48.79
N THR A 68 -10.93 -7.89 48.99
CA THR A 68 -9.93 -8.19 50.07
C THR A 68 -8.76 -7.22 49.83
N THR A 69 -8.24 -6.37 50.75
CA THR A 69 -7.91 -6.49 52.18
C THR A 69 -7.62 -5.05 52.71
N PRO A 70 -7.81 -4.71 54.00
CA PRO A 70 -7.64 -3.34 54.48
C PRO A 70 -6.20 -3.05 54.94
N THR A 71 -5.57 -2.03 54.36
CA THR A 71 -4.29 -1.49 54.87
C THR A 71 -4.35 0.04 54.95
N THR A 72 -4.31 0.52 56.19
CA THR A 72 -3.83 1.80 56.77
C THR A 72 -3.99 3.12 55.98
N PRO A 73 -4.56 4.20 56.58
CA PRO A 73 -4.81 5.46 55.90
C PRO A 73 -3.56 6.34 55.92
N SER A 74 -2.86 6.47 54.79
CA SER A 74 -1.82 7.47 54.61
C SER A 74 -2.00 8.24 53.30
N SER A 75 -2.13 9.56 53.44
CA SER A 75 -2.27 10.59 52.39
C SER A 75 -3.60 10.57 51.63
N SER A 76 -4.39 11.61 51.87
CA SER A 76 -5.58 11.95 51.09
C SER A 76 -5.18 12.34 49.66
N SER A 77 -4.98 11.37 48.77
CA SER A 77 -5.13 11.63 47.34
C SER A 77 -6.61 11.89 47.10
N ALA A 78 -6.96 13.17 46.86
CA ALA A 78 -8.33 13.56 46.60
C ALA A 78 -8.88 12.70 45.47
N ARG A 79 -9.91 11.90 45.76
CA ARG A 79 -10.62 11.13 44.73
C ARG A 79 -10.97 12.10 43.60
N PRO A 80 -10.64 11.80 42.33
CA PRO A 80 -10.93 12.72 41.24
C PRO A 80 -12.42 13.04 41.26
N ARG A 81 -12.76 14.33 41.38
CA ARG A 81 -14.16 14.78 41.37
C ARG A 81 -14.81 14.26 40.10
N PHE A 82 -15.96 13.61 40.25
CA PHE A 82 -16.72 13.06 39.12
C PHE A 82 -17.05 14.20 38.15
N ASN A 83 -16.51 14.11 36.94
CA ASN A 83 -16.77 15.05 35.87
C ASN A 83 -17.64 14.33 34.82
N VAL A 84 -18.91 14.72 34.74
CA VAL A 84 -19.91 14.13 33.84
C VAL A 84 -19.42 14.15 32.39
N TYR A 85 -18.85 15.27 31.94
CA TYR A 85 -18.36 15.41 30.58
C TYR A 85 -17.22 14.41 30.30
N LYS A 86 -16.25 14.30 31.21
CA LYS A 86 -15.16 13.33 31.09
C LYS A 86 -15.65 11.87 31.16
N ALA A 87 -16.68 11.59 31.96
CA ALA A 87 -17.33 10.29 31.98
C ALA A 87 -18.01 9.95 30.63
N CYS A 88 -18.71 10.92 30.03
CA CYS A 88 -19.32 10.78 28.70
C CYS A 88 -18.28 10.56 27.60
N LEU A 89 -17.12 11.22 27.65
CA LEU A 89 -16.04 10.98 26.70
C LEU A 89 -15.48 9.57 26.81
N ARG A 90 -15.39 9.05 28.04
CA ARG A 90 -14.79 7.74 28.33
C ARG A 90 -15.68 6.59 27.90
N HIS A 91 -16.99 6.75 28.03
CA HIS A 91 -17.94 5.76 27.55
C HIS A 91 -18.03 5.78 26.02
N LYS A 92 -17.80 4.62 25.38
CA LYS A 92 -17.76 4.50 23.90
C LYS A 92 -19.05 5.00 23.27
N ASP A 93 -20.22 4.50 23.70
CA ASP A 93 -21.49 4.85 23.06
C ASP A 93 -21.95 6.30 23.29
N LEU A 94 -21.78 6.82 24.52
CA LEU A 94 -22.17 8.19 24.85
C LEU A 94 -21.33 9.22 24.09
N PHE A 95 -20.04 8.94 23.89
CA PHE A 95 -19.16 9.77 23.09
C PHE A 95 -19.63 9.90 21.64
N PHE A 96 -20.00 8.80 20.98
CA PHE A 96 -20.56 8.84 19.62
C PHE A 96 -21.84 9.68 19.57
N GLN A 97 -22.76 9.44 20.51
CA GLN A 97 -24.03 10.16 20.54
C GLN A 97 -23.88 11.67 20.81
N LEU A 98 -22.88 12.05 21.60
CA LEU A 98 -22.52 13.45 21.86
C LEU A 98 -21.97 14.13 20.60
N VAL A 99 -20.96 13.53 19.97
CA VAL A 99 -20.30 14.08 18.77
C VAL A 99 -21.30 14.21 17.62
N LEU A 100 -22.18 13.24 17.43
CA LEU A 100 -23.13 13.22 16.32
C LEU A 100 -24.23 14.28 16.42
N ARG A 101 -24.54 14.76 17.63
CA ARG A 101 -25.55 15.79 17.89
C ARG A 101 -24.97 17.20 18.02
N MET A 102 -23.66 17.33 18.20
CA MET A 102 -22.99 18.61 18.38
C MET A 102 -22.92 19.38 17.05
N PRO A 103 -23.07 20.71 17.03
CA PRO A 103 -22.84 21.51 15.82
C PRO A 103 -21.33 21.64 15.52
N TYR A 104 -21.01 21.84 14.24
CA TYR A 104 -19.61 21.82 13.76
C TYR A 104 -18.69 22.82 14.47
N LYS A 105 -19.19 24.02 14.78
CA LYS A 105 -18.41 25.05 15.48
C LYS A 105 -17.97 24.60 16.87
N GLU A 106 -18.87 23.97 17.61
CA GLU A 106 -18.59 23.43 18.95
C GLU A 106 -17.68 22.22 18.88
N LEU A 107 -17.87 21.36 17.86
CA LEU A 107 -17.00 20.21 17.63
C LEU A 107 -15.53 20.62 17.44
N VAL A 108 -15.29 21.62 16.59
CA VAL A 108 -13.95 22.14 16.31
C VAL A 108 -13.38 22.86 17.54
N ALA A 109 -14.19 23.63 18.27
CA ALA A 109 -13.77 24.26 19.50
C ALA A 109 -13.34 23.22 20.54
N LEU A 110 -14.13 22.16 20.73
CA LEU A 110 -13.82 21.11 21.69
C LEU A 110 -12.60 20.27 21.28
N TYR A 111 -12.41 20.06 19.97
CA TYR A 111 -11.21 19.46 19.41
C TYR A 111 -9.93 20.27 19.66
N ALA A 112 -10.04 21.60 19.70
CA ALA A 112 -8.92 22.48 20.00
C ALA A 112 -8.66 22.64 21.50
N ILE A 113 -9.70 22.59 22.34
CA ILE A 113 -9.63 22.86 23.78
C ILE A 113 -9.23 21.62 24.58
N ASP A 114 -9.83 20.45 24.30
CA ASP A 114 -9.66 19.26 25.13
C ASP A 114 -8.83 18.17 24.44
N LYS A 115 -7.67 17.86 25.05
CA LYS A 115 -6.74 16.83 24.57
C LYS A 115 -7.33 15.42 24.52
N GLU A 116 -8.20 15.06 25.47
CA GLU A 116 -8.85 13.73 25.52
C GLU A 116 -9.92 13.62 24.44
N PHE A 117 -10.70 14.69 24.24
CA PHE A 117 -11.65 14.77 23.13
C PHE A 117 -10.93 14.69 21.78
N HIS A 118 -9.85 15.47 21.61
CA HIS A 118 -9.00 15.43 20.42
C HIS A 118 -8.47 14.01 20.15
N PHE A 119 -7.93 13.35 21.17
CA PHE A 119 -7.37 12.00 21.04
C PHE A 119 -8.45 10.99 20.62
N ARG A 120 -9.61 10.99 21.29
CA ARG A 120 -10.71 10.07 20.95
C ARG A 120 -11.33 10.39 19.59
N LEU A 121 -11.51 11.67 19.26
CA LEU A 121 -12.03 12.07 17.97
C LEU A 121 -11.06 11.65 16.86
N ASN A 122 -9.74 11.73 17.05
CA ASN A 122 -8.77 11.21 16.09
C ASN A 122 -8.80 9.69 15.99
N HIS A 123 -8.89 9.00 17.11
CA HIS A 123 -8.96 7.53 17.15
C HIS A 123 -10.16 6.99 16.36
N TYR A 124 -11.32 7.65 16.46
CA TYR A 124 -12.56 7.27 15.75
C TYR A 124 -12.90 8.20 14.56
N SER A 125 -11.94 9.01 14.10
CA SER A 125 -12.19 10.15 13.19
C SER A 125 -12.92 9.75 11.94
N THR A 126 -12.52 8.64 11.32
CA THR A 126 -13.06 8.24 10.03
C THR A 126 -14.53 7.79 10.12
N TYR A 127 -14.90 7.11 11.21
CA TYR A 127 -16.30 6.72 11.45
C TYR A 127 -17.15 7.92 11.88
N LEU A 128 -16.64 8.73 12.82
CA LEU A 128 -17.34 9.90 13.33
C LEU A 128 -17.64 10.92 12.25
N ILE A 129 -16.64 11.28 11.44
CA ILE A 129 -16.82 12.24 10.35
C ILE A 129 -17.84 11.70 9.35
N HIS A 130 -17.82 10.41 9.05
CA HIS A 130 -18.77 9.82 8.11
C HIS A 130 -20.22 9.83 8.63
N GLU A 131 -20.45 9.36 9.86
CA GLU A 131 -21.79 9.39 10.47
C GLU A 131 -22.29 10.82 10.70
N TYR A 132 -21.38 11.73 11.03
CA TYR A 132 -21.68 13.16 11.18
C TYR A 132 -22.10 13.76 9.83
N VAL A 133 -21.32 13.52 8.77
CA VAL A 133 -21.63 14.01 7.42
C VAL A 133 -22.92 13.38 6.90
N ARG A 134 -23.17 12.08 7.15
CA ARG A 134 -24.45 11.45 6.75
C ARG A 134 -25.65 12.13 7.41
N ARG A 135 -25.53 12.51 8.68
CA ARG A 135 -26.61 13.15 9.44
C ARG A 135 -26.80 14.63 9.09
N HIS A 136 -25.71 15.39 8.94
CA HIS A 136 -25.76 16.85 8.78
C HIS A 136 -25.64 17.33 7.32
N ALA A 137 -25.06 16.53 6.43
CA ALA A 137 -24.80 16.89 5.03
C ALA A 137 -24.88 15.65 4.11
N PRO A 138 -26.07 15.05 3.92
CA PRO A 138 -26.22 13.76 3.23
C PRO A 138 -25.68 13.76 1.79
N LEU A 139 -25.79 14.88 1.07
CA LEU A 139 -25.21 15.04 -0.26
C LEU A 139 -23.68 14.94 -0.24
N ALA A 140 -23.03 15.58 0.74
CA ALA A 140 -21.58 15.47 0.92
C ALA A 140 -21.17 14.07 1.39
N GLY A 141 -22.02 13.39 2.16
CA GLY A 141 -21.78 12.01 2.59
C GLY A 141 -21.80 11.01 1.44
N HIS A 142 -22.64 11.27 0.44
CA HIS A 142 -22.62 10.51 -0.81
C HIS A 142 -21.32 10.72 -1.59
N ILE A 143 -20.78 11.95 -1.61
CA ILE A 143 -19.53 12.33 -2.30
C ILE A 143 -18.26 11.92 -1.51
N PHE A 144 -18.34 11.84 -0.18
CA PHE A 144 -17.27 11.40 0.71
C PHE A 144 -17.58 10.02 1.31
N SER A 145 -18.18 9.14 0.51
CA SER A 145 -18.45 7.77 0.93
C SER A 145 -17.15 6.96 0.94
N TRP A 146 -17.01 6.07 1.92
CA TRP A 146 -15.98 5.03 1.95
C TRP A 146 -15.96 4.15 0.69
N VAL A 147 -17.03 4.16 -0.11
CA VAL A 147 -17.12 3.49 -1.41
C VAL A 147 -16.32 4.22 -2.50
N LEU A 148 -16.25 5.55 -2.44
CA LEU A 148 -15.57 6.35 -3.47
C LEU A 148 -14.06 6.35 -3.33
N PHE A 149 -13.54 6.06 -2.14
CA PHE A 149 -12.10 5.93 -1.93
C PHE A 149 -11.52 4.70 -2.68
N PRO A 150 -12.04 3.46 -2.50
CA PRO A 150 -11.63 2.31 -3.30
C PRO A 150 -11.85 2.54 -4.81
N ASP A 151 -12.97 3.12 -5.22
CA ASP A 151 -13.25 3.44 -6.64
C ASP A 151 -12.15 4.32 -7.24
N LYS A 152 -11.82 5.43 -6.57
CA LYS A 152 -10.74 6.33 -6.98
C LYS A 152 -9.40 5.62 -7.06
N ILE A 153 -9.09 4.75 -6.09
CA ILE A 153 -7.81 4.02 -6.06
C ILE A 153 -7.75 3.01 -7.21
N VAL A 154 -8.80 2.22 -7.42
CA VAL A 154 -8.88 1.23 -8.51
C VAL A 154 -8.76 1.92 -9.87
N ARG A 155 -9.54 2.97 -10.13
CA ARG A 155 -9.44 3.76 -11.36
C ARG A 155 -8.06 4.36 -11.55
N SER A 156 -7.43 4.84 -10.48
CA SER A 156 -6.07 5.36 -10.55
C SER A 156 -5.06 4.27 -10.90
N ILE A 157 -5.19 3.05 -10.35
CA ILE A 157 -4.34 1.90 -10.71
C ILE A 157 -4.49 1.58 -12.21
N LEU A 158 -5.72 1.43 -12.68
CA LEU A 158 -6.01 1.11 -14.08
C LEU A 158 -5.52 2.20 -15.04
N THR A 159 -5.66 3.46 -14.64
CA THR A 159 -5.16 4.61 -15.40
C THR A 159 -3.64 4.59 -15.46
N MET A 160 -2.95 4.32 -14.34
CA MET A 160 -1.48 4.24 -14.32
C MET A 160 -0.99 3.13 -15.26
N LEU A 161 -1.56 1.93 -15.16
CA LEU A 161 -1.23 0.81 -16.05
C LEU A 161 -1.47 1.17 -17.52
N SER A 162 -2.63 1.75 -17.83
CA SER A 162 -2.97 2.16 -19.20
C SER A 162 -2.01 3.20 -19.77
N MET A 163 -1.57 4.16 -18.94
CA MET A 163 -0.61 5.18 -19.32
C MET A 163 0.82 4.64 -19.52
N GLU A 164 1.13 3.46 -19.00
CA GLU A 164 2.39 2.73 -19.23
C GLU A 164 2.31 1.74 -20.41
N GLY A 165 1.15 1.62 -21.05
CA GLY A 165 0.93 0.71 -22.17
C GLY A 165 0.31 -0.64 -21.76
N HIS A 166 0.06 -0.85 -20.47
CA HIS A 166 -0.63 -2.03 -19.94
C HIS A 166 -2.14 -1.76 -19.86
N ARG A 167 -2.83 -1.83 -20.99
CA ARG A 167 -4.28 -1.60 -21.03
C ARG A 167 -5.04 -2.82 -20.56
N VAL A 168 -6.20 -2.58 -19.95
CA VAL A 168 -7.17 -3.61 -19.54
C VAL A 168 -8.58 -3.21 -19.97
N PRO A 169 -9.53 -4.15 -20.13
CA PRO A 169 -10.93 -3.83 -20.38
C PRO A 169 -11.54 -2.95 -19.28
N ALA A 170 -12.51 -2.10 -19.63
CA ALA A 170 -13.24 -1.28 -18.64
C ALA A 170 -13.95 -2.13 -17.57
N ALA A 171 -14.37 -3.34 -17.93
CA ALA A 171 -14.99 -4.29 -17.00
C ALA A 171 -14.04 -4.75 -15.87
N CYS A 172 -12.71 -4.60 -16.01
CA CYS A 172 -11.75 -4.89 -14.94
C CYS A 172 -11.95 -4.00 -13.70
N GLU A 173 -12.53 -2.80 -13.86
CA GLU A 173 -12.84 -1.92 -12.72
C GLU A 173 -13.75 -2.61 -11.71
N ALA A 174 -14.84 -3.23 -12.19
CA ALA A 174 -15.77 -3.96 -11.35
C ALA A 174 -15.12 -5.18 -10.69
N ALA A 175 -14.30 -5.94 -11.43
CA ALA A 175 -13.58 -7.10 -10.88
C ALA A 175 -12.58 -6.71 -9.78
N LEU A 176 -11.86 -5.60 -9.94
CA LEU A 176 -10.93 -5.07 -8.92
C LEU A 176 -11.64 -4.54 -7.69
N MET A 177 -12.80 -3.90 -7.86
CA MET A 177 -13.64 -3.47 -6.74
C MET A 177 -14.15 -4.67 -5.94
N LYS A 178 -14.62 -5.72 -6.62
CA LYS A 178 -15.01 -6.98 -5.97
C LYS A 178 -13.82 -7.63 -5.26
N TYR A 179 -12.62 -7.59 -5.87
CA TYR A 179 -11.40 -8.09 -5.23
C TYR A 179 -11.03 -7.31 -3.97
N TRP A 180 -11.13 -5.98 -4.01
CA TRP A 180 -10.91 -5.14 -2.84
C TRP A 180 -11.82 -5.56 -1.68
N CYS A 181 -13.09 -5.88 -1.94
CA CYS A 181 -14.01 -6.38 -0.93
C CYS A 181 -13.50 -7.68 -0.30
N ILE A 182 -12.99 -8.63 -1.10
CA ILE A 182 -12.42 -9.90 -0.61
C ILE A 182 -11.20 -9.65 0.29
N MET A 183 -10.31 -8.73 -0.11
CA MET A 183 -9.12 -8.37 0.69
C MET A 183 -9.51 -7.87 2.09
N GLY A 184 -10.65 -7.17 2.19
CA GLY A 184 -11.20 -6.67 3.45
C GLY A 184 -12.03 -7.67 4.27
N MET A 185 -12.30 -8.88 3.76
CA MET A 185 -13.03 -9.90 4.51
C MET A 185 -12.09 -10.64 5.48
N ALA A 186 -12.48 -10.70 6.74
CA ALA A 186 -11.65 -11.28 7.81
C ALA A 186 -11.74 -12.82 7.92
N GLN A 187 -12.74 -13.44 7.29
CA GLN A 187 -13.03 -14.87 7.41
C GLN A 187 -12.89 -15.57 6.05
N SER A 188 -12.25 -16.74 6.04
CA SER A 188 -12.02 -17.53 4.82
C SER A 188 -13.34 -18.04 4.23
N ARG A 189 -14.25 -18.51 5.08
CA ARG A 189 -15.58 -19.02 4.65
C ARG A 189 -16.38 -17.98 3.88
N LEU A 190 -16.36 -16.73 4.36
CA LEU A 190 -17.04 -15.62 3.69
C LEU A 190 -16.39 -15.28 2.34
N ARG A 191 -15.05 -15.31 2.26
CA ARG A 191 -14.33 -15.10 0.98
C ARG A 191 -14.70 -16.15 -0.05
N VAL A 192 -14.70 -17.43 0.34
CA VAL A 192 -15.05 -18.55 -0.54
C VAL A 192 -16.51 -18.46 -0.98
N ALA A 193 -17.44 -18.21 -0.05
CA ALA A 193 -18.86 -18.06 -0.38
C ALA A 193 -19.11 -16.89 -1.34
N PHE A 194 -18.46 -15.74 -1.09
CA PHE A 194 -18.58 -14.55 -1.93
C PHE A 194 -18.08 -14.78 -3.36
N VAL A 195 -16.97 -15.50 -3.52
CA VAL A 195 -16.38 -15.82 -4.84
C VAL A 195 -17.13 -16.94 -5.56
N ALA A 196 -17.71 -17.89 -4.81
CA ALA A 196 -18.48 -19.00 -5.37
C ALA A 196 -19.81 -18.55 -6.00
N ASP A 197 -20.37 -17.43 -5.54
CA ASP A 197 -21.60 -16.86 -6.07
C ASP A 197 -21.41 -16.32 -7.50
N LYS A 198 -22.21 -16.81 -8.45
CA LYS A 198 -22.15 -16.44 -9.87
C LYS A 198 -22.85 -15.12 -10.18
N GLU A 199 -23.79 -14.69 -9.35
CA GLU A 199 -24.44 -13.39 -9.51
C GLU A 199 -23.49 -12.26 -9.13
N ILE A 200 -22.68 -12.50 -8.09
CA ILE A 200 -21.65 -11.57 -7.62
C ILE A 200 -20.41 -11.65 -8.51
N TRP A 201 -19.83 -12.84 -8.70
CA TRP A 201 -18.64 -13.06 -9.53
C TRP A 201 -19.01 -13.79 -10.80
N THR A 202 -19.07 -13.06 -11.90
CA THR A 202 -19.32 -13.68 -13.22
C THR A 202 -18.05 -14.30 -13.77
N ASP A 203 -18.18 -15.24 -14.70
CA ASP A 203 -17.02 -15.88 -15.36
C ASP A 203 -16.16 -14.83 -16.10
N LYS A 204 -16.80 -13.78 -16.63
CA LYS A 204 -16.11 -12.62 -17.24
C LYS A 204 -15.26 -11.86 -16.22
N ASP A 205 -15.73 -11.72 -14.99
CA ASP A 205 -14.97 -11.02 -13.94
C ASP A 205 -13.70 -11.78 -13.57
N LEU A 206 -13.77 -13.12 -13.49
CA LEU A 206 -12.60 -13.97 -13.21
C LEU A 206 -11.55 -13.86 -14.33
N ILE A 207 -11.97 -13.92 -15.59
CA ILE A 207 -11.09 -13.76 -16.76
C ILE A 207 -10.48 -12.34 -16.79
N ASN A 208 -11.30 -11.31 -16.57
CA ASN A 208 -10.84 -9.91 -16.52
C ASN A 208 -9.84 -9.69 -15.37
N PHE A 209 -10.06 -10.32 -14.22
CA PHE A 209 -9.13 -10.25 -13.11
C PHE A 209 -7.80 -10.94 -13.45
N GLN A 210 -7.82 -12.13 -14.08
CA GLN A 210 -6.60 -12.80 -14.53
C GLN A 210 -5.83 -11.98 -15.57
N LEU A 211 -6.53 -11.33 -16.51
CA LEU A 211 -5.92 -10.41 -17.47
C LEU A 211 -5.22 -9.26 -16.73
N PHE A 212 -5.87 -8.69 -15.72
CA PHE A 212 -5.26 -7.67 -14.87
C PHE A 212 -3.99 -8.18 -14.17
N LEU A 213 -3.99 -9.41 -13.63
CA LEU A 213 -2.80 -10.00 -13.00
C LEU A 213 -1.63 -10.08 -13.99
N VAL A 214 -1.86 -10.59 -15.19
CA VAL A 214 -0.82 -10.67 -16.23
C VAL A 214 -0.28 -9.28 -16.57
N LYS A 215 -1.15 -8.27 -16.71
CA LYS A 215 -0.73 -6.89 -16.98
C LYS A 215 0.06 -6.28 -15.84
N LEU A 216 -0.34 -6.57 -14.60
CA LEU A 216 0.37 -6.11 -13.41
C LEU A 216 1.75 -6.73 -13.33
N ASP A 217 1.87 -8.04 -13.57
CA ASP A 217 3.16 -8.74 -13.55
C ASP A 217 4.08 -8.22 -14.65
N MET A 218 3.58 -8.05 -15.88
CA MET A 218 4.34 -7.42 -16.97
C MET A 218 4.91 -6.05 -16.57
N ARG A 219 4.15 -5.26 -15.78
CA ARG A 219 4.57 -3.94 -15.31
C ARG A 219 5.62 -4.01 -14.20
N LEU A 220 5.48 -4.95 -13.27
CA LEU A 220 6.39 -5.11 -12.13
C LEU A 220 7.72 -5.75 -12.54
N SER A 221 7.67 -6.63 -13.55
CA SER A 221 8.83 -7.34 -14.11
C SER A 221 9.59 -6.55 -15.18
N ASP A 222 9.08 -5.39 -15.63
CA ASP A 222 9.79 -4.54 -16.59
C ASP A 222 11.17 -4.12 -15.99
N PRO A 223 12.30 -4.48 -16.62
CA PRO A 223 13.63 -4.18 -16.08
C PRO A 223 13.99 -2.69 -16.12
N ILE A 224 13.29 -1.88 -16.92
CA ILE A 224 13.56 -0.45 -17.10
C ILE A 224 12.65 0.40 -16.22
N ARG A 225 11.36 0.05 -16.15
CA ARG A 225 10.35 0.84 -15.42
C ARG A 225 9.85 0.17 -14.14
N GLY A 226 9.97 -1.15 -14.04
CA GLY A 226 9.53 -1.97 -12.91
C GLY A 226 10.56 -2.06 -11.81
N ASN A 227 10.17 -2.76 -10.74
CA ASN A 227 11.06 -3.06 -9.62
C ASN A 227 11.86 -4.36 -9.87
N GLY A 228 11.73 -4.97 -11.05
CA GLY A 228 12.53 -6.10 -11.51
C GLY A 228 12.23 -7.44 -10.85
N THR A 229 11.12 -7.56 -10.09
CA THR A 229 10.80 -8.79 -9.33
C THR A 229 9.36 -9.23 -9.58
N CYS A 230 9.19 -10.38 -10.24
CA CYS A 230 7.87 -10.95 -10.58
C CYS A 230 7.04 -11.31 -9.33
N ALA A 231 7.69 -11.70 -8.23
CA ALA A 231 7.02 -12.12 -7.00
C ALA A 231 6.36 -10.97 -6.20
N LEU A 232 6.59 -9.71 -6.60
CA LEU A 232 6.00 -8.56 -5.91
C LEU A 232 4.49 -8.46 -6.11
N GLY A 233 3.95 -8.92 -7.25
CA GLY A 233 2.52 -8.86 -7.56
C GLY A 233 1.67 -9.58 -6.51
N PRO A 234 1.88 -10.89 -6.28
CA PRO A 234 1.16 -11.65 -5.25
C PRO A 234 1.29 -11.05 -3.84
N MET A 235 2.47 -10.56 -3.45
CA MET A 235 2.70 -9.94 -2.14
C MET A 235 1.90 -8.63 -1.98
N LEU A 236 1.88 -7.77 -3.00
CA LEU A 236 1.12 -6.51 -2.97
C LEU A 236 -0.40 -6.75 -3.00
N LEU A 237 -0.85 -7.80 -3.68
CA LEU A 237 -2.25 -8.21 -3.73
C LEU A 237 -2.72 -8.97 -2.49
N SER A 238 -1.81 -9.34 -1.59
CA SER A 238 -2.10 -10.02 -0.33
C SER A 238 -2.25 -9.07 0.87
N GLN A 239 -2.05 -7.77 0.64
CA GLN A 239 -2.23 -6.74 1.66
C GLN A 239 -3.71 -6.56 2.05
N LYS A 240 -4.02 -5.72 3.05
CA LYS A 240 -5.42 -5.45 3.47
C LYS A 240 -6.26 -4.65 2.46
N GLY A 241 -5.66 -4.14 1.38
CA GLY A 241 -6.34 -3.46 0.28
C GLY A 241 -5.38 -3.04 -0.84
N LEU A 242 -5.91 -2.53 -1.95
CA LEU A 242 -5.08 -2.12 -3.10
C LEU A 242 -4.42 -0.74 -2.92
N SER A 243 -4.59 -0.09 -1.76
CA SER A 243 -3.95 1.19 -1.46
C SER A 243 -2.43 1.09 -1.45
N THR A 244 -1.87 -0.02 -0.95
CA THR A 244 -0.43 -0.27 -0.96
C THR A 244 0.09 -0.42 -2.39
N LEU A 245 -0.59 -1.24 -3.21
CA LEU A 245 -0.29 -1.37 -4.63
C LEU A 245 -0.32 0.00 -5.34
N TRP A 246 -1.37 0.79 -5.10
CA TRP A 246 -1.46 2.14 -5.65
C TRP A 246 -0.31 3.04 -5.21
N LYS A 247 0.11 3.01 -3.94
CA LYS A 247 1.25 3.80 -3.44
C LYS A 247 2.55 3.40 -4.14
N VAL A 248 2.75 2.11 -4.39
CA VAL A 248 3.92 1.60 -5.12
C VAL A 248 3.88 2.07 -6.58
N LEU A 249 2.77 1.86 -7.28
CA LEU A 249 2.62 2.27 -8.69
C LEU A 249 2.69 3.78 -8.89
N SER A 250 2.20 4.57 -7.93
CA SER A 250 2.27 6.04 -7.97
C SER A 250 3.63 6.59 -7.51
N GLY A 251 4.58 5.73 -7.14
CA GLY A 251 5.91 6.12 -6.68
C GLY A 251 5.94 6.79 -5.30
N LYS A 252 4.81 6.80 -4.58
CA LYS A 252 4.71 7.35 -3.22
C LYS A 252 5.34 6.43 -2.18
N LEU A 253 5.34 5.13 -2.45
CA LEU A 253 6.05 4.13 -1.65
C LEU A 253 7.14 3.51 -2.53
N LYS A 254 8.39 3.73 -2.15
CA LYS A 254 9.54 3.05 -2.76
C LYS A 254 9.81 1.77 -1.99
N LEU A 255 9.83 0.66 -2.72
CA LEU A 255 10.16 -0.65 -2.16
C LEU A 255 11.68 -0.76 -2.04
N ASN A 256 12.16 -0.74 -0.80
CA ASN A 256 13.55 -1.04 -0.45
C ASN A 256 13.58 -2.44 0.21
N TYR A 257 14.76 -3.03 0.38
CA TYR A 257 14.89 -4.34 1.05
C TYR A 257 14.22 -4.35 2.43
N GLU A 258 14.50 -3.37 3.30
CA GLU A 258 13.91 -3.24 4.64
C GLU A 258 12.38 -3.11 4.62
N ASN A 259 11.84 -2.17 3.82
CA ASN A 259 10.39 -1.99 3.72
C ASN A 259 9.69 -3.23 3.15
N THR A 260 10.36 -3.94 2.23
CA THR A 260 9.80 -5.11 1.55
C THR A 260 9.86 -6.34 2.45
N SER A 261 10.95 -6.54 3.20
CA SER A 261 11.07 -7.61 4.20
C SER A 261 10.01 -7.45 5.29
N ASP A 262 9.84 -6.25 5.82
CA ASP A 262 8.81 -5.95 6.82
C ASP A 262 7.40 -6.29 6.29
N MET A 263 7.12 -5.96 5.02
CA MET A 263 5.85 -6.30 4.38
C MET A 263 5.69 -7.80 4.18
N ILE A 264 6.72 -8.51 3.74
CA ILE A 264 6.70 -9.97 3.54
C ILE A 264 6.44 -10.69 4.86
N LEU A 265 7.16 -10.32 5.92
CA LEU A 265 7.05 -10.93 7.24
C LEU A 265 5.67 -10.74 7.86
N ARG A 266 5.01 -9.60 7.63
CA ARG A 266 3.61 -9.38 8.06
C ARG A 266 2.60 -10.18 7.23
N THR A 267 2.95 -10.52 5.99
CA THR A 267 2.03 -11.08 5.01
C THR A 267 1.97 -12.60 5.07
N TYR A 268 3.13 -13.25 5.07
CA TYR A 268 3.25 -14.71 5.01
C TYR A 268 3.56 -15.31 6.37
N ALA A 269 3.15 -16.55 6.62
CA ALA A 269 3.63 -17.24 7.82
C ALA A 269 5.10 -17.61 7.65
N ALA A 270 5.82 -17.70 8.78
CA ALA A 270 7.20 -18.17 8.82
C ALA A 270 7.38 -19.52 8.11
N GLU A 271 6.41 -20.43 8.20
CA GLU A 271 6.43 -21.75 7.55
C GLU A 271 6.42 -21.67 6.00
N GLU A 272 5.89 -20.59 5.43
CA GLU A 272 5.85 -20.37 3.98
C GLU A 272 7.09 -19.62 3.46
N LEU A 273 7.95 -19.15 4.36
CA LEU A 273 9.15 -18.40 4.02
C LEU A 273 10.38 -19.31 4.04
N ASP A 274 11.15 -19.26 2.94
CA ASP A 274 12.44 -19.94 2.86
C ASP A 274 13.55 -19.02 3.39
N PHE A 275 13.81 -19.15 4.69
CA PHE A 275 14.90 -18.43 5.37
C PHE A 275 16.30 -18.90 4.93
N ASN A 276 16.44 -20.10 4.34
CA ASN A 276 17.72 -20.56 3.81
C ASN A 276 18.06 -19.84 2.50
N ALA A 277 17.07 -19.69 1.63
CA ALA A 277 17.22 -18.94 0.39
C ALA A 277 17.36 -17.42 0.63
N ASN A 278 16.74 -16.89 1.70
CA ASN A 278 16.80 -15.48 2.04
C ASN A 278 17.18 -15.26 3.52
N PRO A 279 18.47 -15.43 3.89
CA PRO A 279 18.93 -15.29 5.28
C PRO A 279 18.63 -13.92 5.90
N MET A 280 18.60 -12.86 5.08
CA MET A 280 18.27 -11.49 5.49
C MET A 280 16.87 -11.34 6.13
N LEU A 281 15.95 -12.27 5.87
CA LEU A 281 14.61 -12.28 6.48
C LEU A 281 14.59 -12.87 7.90
N GLY A 282 15.63 -13.63 8.29
CA GLY A 282 15.73 -14.29 9.59
C GLY A 282 16.65 -13.58 10.59
N GLU A 283 17.32 -12.50 10.18
CA GLU A 283 18.19 -11.72 11.07
C GLU A 283 17.35 -10.76 11.94
N GLU A 284 17.41 -10.88 13.27
CA GLU A 284 16.71 -9.99 14.23
C GLU A 284 17.05 -8.51 14.04
N ILE A 285 18.21 -8.21 13.43
CA ILE A 285 18.74 -6.86 13.24
C ILE A 285 18.07 -6.14 12.03
N SER A 286 17.50 -6.89 11.08
CA SER A 286 16.91 -6.33 9.84
C SER A 286 15.40 -6.05 9.92
N THR A 287 14.74 -6.54 10.98
CA THR A 287 13.28 -6.63 11.04
C THR A 287 12.71 -5.65 12.05
N ASN A 288 11.99 -4.61 11.58
CA ASN A 288 11.28 -3.68 12.47
C ASN A 288 9.89 -4.22 12.87
N VAL A 289 9.57 -5.47 12.52
CA VAL A 289 8.30 -6.13 12.77
C VAL A 289 8.37 -6.87 14.11
N PRO A 290 7.51 -6.53 15.09
CA PRO A 290 7.37 -7.33 16.29
C PRO A 290 6.85 -8.74 15.98
N LEU A 291 7.28 -9.77 16.74
CA LEU A 291 6.84 -11.17 16.54
C LEU A 291 5.31 -11.36 16.49
N HIS A 292 4.55 -10.54 17.22
CA HIS A 292 3.08 -10.62 17.21
C HIS A 292 2.42 -10.01 15.95
N GLU A 293 3.19 -9.41 15.06
CA GLU A 293 2.72 -8.87 13.78
C GLU A 293 3.19 -9.73 12.59
N GLU A 294 4.05 -10.72 12.83
CA GLU A 294 4.51 -11.68 11.84
C GLU A 294 3.37 -12.62 11.41
N GLY A 295 3.23 -12.83 10.11
CA GLY A 295 2.20 -13.69 9.50
C GLY A 295 0.76 -13.28 9.76
N LEU A 296 0.51 -12.13 10.40
CA LEU A 296 -0.81 -11.71 10.86
C LEU A 296 -1.83 -11.61 9.73
N LEU A 297 -1.41 -11.25 8.51
CA LEU A 297 -2.32 -11.13 7.35
C LEU A 297 -2.82 -12.47 6.82
N ALA A 298 -2.13 -13.55 7.14
CA ALA A 298 -2.50 -14.88 6.71
C ALA A 298 -3.27 -15.67 7.81
N LEU A 299 -3.69 -14.97 8.87
CA LEU A 299 -4.59 -15.49 9.90
C LEU A 299 -5.98 -14.83 9.80
N GLU A 300 -7.03 -15.61 10.06
CA GLU A 300 -8.40 -15.11 10.12
C GLU A 300 -8.55 -14.05 11.21
N GLY A 301 -9.35 -13.02 10.96
CA GLY A 301 -9.54 -11.94 11.91
C GLY A 301 -8.34 -11.02 12.10
N TRP A 302 -7.21 -11.27 11.42
CA TRP A 302 -5.93 -10.58 11.65
C TRP A 302 -5.55 -10.60 13.14
N ASN A 303 -5.73 -11.75 13.77
CA ASN A 303 -5.40 -11.98 15.17
C ASN A 303 -4.50 -13.23 15.29
N LEU A 304 -3.71 -13.31 16.36
CA LEU A 304 -2.75 -14.40 16.57
C LEU A 304 -3.40 -15.78 16.74
N HIS A 305 -4.65 -15.80 17.21
CA HIS A 305 -5.39 -17.02 17.51
C HIS A 305 -6.30 -17.48 16.36
N GLY A 306 -6.21 -16.79 15.21
CA GLY A 306 -7.04 -17.04 14.05
C GLY A 306 -6.60 -18.30 13.32
N ALA A 307 -7.54 -18.97 12.66
CA ALA A 307 -7.20 -20.07 11.76
C ALA A 307 -6.40 -19.55 10.55
N ARG A 308 -5.66 -20.44 9.89
CA ARG A 308 -4.95 -20.10 8.64
C ARG A 308 -5.95 -19.67 7.58
N MET A 309 -5.71 -18.50 6.99
CA MET A 309 -6.53 -17.94 5.92
C MET A 309 -5.77 -17.98 4.58
N PRO A 310 -6.33 -18.60 3.53
CA PRO A 310 -5.73 -18.54 2.20
C PRO A 310 -5.73 -17.11 1.67
N LEU A 311 -4.69 -16.79 0.89
CA LEU A 311 -4.59 -15.51 0.19
C LEU A 311 -5.80 -15.28 -0.71
N ALA A 312 -6.29 -14.04 -0.75
CA ALA A 312 -7.45 -13.68 -1.56
C ALA A 312 -7.24 -14.05 -3.05
N LEU A 313 -6.01 -13.89 -3.54
CA LEU A 313 -5.59 -14.28 -4.88
C LEU A 313 -5.79 -15.78 -5.14
N ASN A 314 -5.37 -16.64 -4.20
CA ASN A 314 -5.48 -18.10 -4.33
C ASN A 314 -6.94 -18.56 -4.38
N ILE A 315 -7.85 -17.88 -3.67
CA ILE A 315 -9.28 -18.17 -3.71
C ILE A 315 -9.85 -17.91 -5.10
N ILE A 316 -9.48 -16.79 -5.74
CA ILE A 316 -9.91 -16.48 -7.10
C ILE A 316 -9.36 -17.48 -8.12
N LEU A 317 -8.09 -17.83 -8.00
CA LEU A 317 -7.45 -18.81 -8.88
C LEU A 317 -8.08 -20.20 -8.70
N ALA A 318 -8.36 -20.63 -7.47
CA ALA A 318 -9.04 -21.88 -7.20
C ALA A 318 -10.46 -21.89 -7.80
N GLU A 319 -11.16 -20.75 -7.75
CA GLU A 319 -12.50 -20.62 -8.33
C GLU A 319 -12.50 -20.72 -9.86
N SER A 320 -11.52 -20.10 -10.54
CA SER A 320 -11.41 -20.18 -12.00
C SER A 320 -11.17 -21.62 -12.47
N ILE A 321 -10.37 -22.38 -11.71
CA ILE A 321 -10.16 -23.82 -11.90
C ILE A 321 -11.44 -24.61 -11.63
N ARG A 322 -12.13 -24.34 -10.52
CA ARG A 322 -13.39 -25.00 -10.15
C ARG A 322 -14.46 -24.85 -11.23
N ARG A 323 -14.54 -23.67 -11.85
CA ARG A 323 -15.47 -23.36 -12.95
C ARG A 323 -14.99 -23.85 -14.32
N LYS A 324 -13.79 -24.44 -14.42
CA LYS A 324 -13.19 -24.94 -15.66
C LYS A 324 -13.12 -23.88 -16.76
N LEU A 325 -12.74 -22.66 -16.41
CA LEU A 325 -12.63 -21.55 -17.37
C LEU A 325 -11.43 -21.66 -18.30
N HIS A 326 -10.47 -22.54 -17.98
CA HIS A 326 -9.27 -22.79 -18.78
C HIS A 326 -8.54 -21.51 -19.19
N VAL A 327 -8.33 -20.64 -18.20
CA VAL A 327 -7.82 -19.27 -18.41
C VAL A 327 -6.40 -19.29 -19.00
N GLU A 328 -5.67 -20.38 -18.82
CA GLU A 328 -4.35 -20.62 -19.39
C GLU A 328 -4.29 -20.48 -20.91
N GLN A 329 -5.39 -20.78 -21.60
CA GLN A 329 -5.47 -20.69 -23.07
C GLN A 329 -5.39 -19.24 -23.55
N TYR A 330 -5.79 -18.28 -22.70
CA TYR A 330 -5.85 -16.86 -23.03
C TYR A 330 -4.60 -16.08 -22.60
N TYR A 331 -3.57 -16.72 -22.02
CA TYR A 331 -2.41 -15.99 -21.52
C TYR A 331 -1.67 -15.19 -22.60
N LEU A 332 -1.50 -15.77 -23.80
CA LEU A 332 -0.90 -15.05 -24.91
C LEU A 332 -1.78 -13.87 -25.35
N ASP A 333 -3.09 -14.07 -25.39
CA ASP A 333 -4.06 -13.02 -25.69
C ASP A 333 -4.01 -11.90 -24.66
N PHE A 334 -3.84 -12.22 -23.37
CA PHE A 334 -3.69 -11.22 -22.30
C PHE A 334 -2.40 -10.41 -22.45
N VAL A 335 -1.28 -11.03 -22.85
CA VAL A 335 -0.02 -10.32 -23.11
C VAL A 335 -0.18 -9.35 -24.29
N LEU A 336 -0.82 -9.81 -25.37
CA LEU A 336 -1.06 -9.02 -26.58
C LEU A 336 -2.16 -7.96 -26.41
N TYR A 337 -3.08 -8.16 -25.48
CA TYR A 337 -4.21 -7.25 -25.27
C TYR A 337 -3.72 -5.83 -24.97
N GLY A 338 -4.08 -4.87 -25.82
CA GLY A 338 -3.74 -3.47 -25.60
C GLY A 338 -2.27 -3.10 -25.84
N THR A 339 -1.41 -4.05 -26.23
CA THR A 339 -0.04 -3.80 -26.69
C THR A 339 0.02 -3.84 -28.22
N ALA A 340 -0.62 -4.83 -28.85
CA ALA A 340 -0.75 -4.94 -30.30
C ALA A 340 -2.22 -4.99 -30.73
N ASP A 341 -2.52 -4.38 -31.88
CA ASP A 341 -3.81 -4.53 -32.52
C ASP A 341 -3.86 -5.91 -33.23
N LEU A 342 -4.74 -6.79 -32.76
CA LEU A 342 -4.91 -8.14 -33.30
C LEU A 342 -5.29 -8.16 -34.78
N LYS A 343 -5.99 -7.13 -35.28
CA LYS A 343 -6.44 -7.08 -36.67
C LYS A 343 -5.31 -6.69 -37.62
N ASN A 344 -4.49 -5.74 -37.19
CA ASN A 344 -3.48 -5.11 -38.04
C ASN A 344 -2.06 -5.59 -37.75
N GLY A 345 -1.83 -6.29 -36.64
CA GLY A 345 -0.51 -6.71 -36.16
C GLY A 345 0.40 -5.54 -35.72
N LYS A 346 -0.11 -4.31 -35.74
CA LYS A 346 0.62 -3.09 -35.41
C LYS A 346 0.63 -2.85 -33.90
N ASN A 347 1.72 -2.27 -33.40
CA ASN A 347 1.75 -1.84 -32.01
C ASN A 347 0.78 -0.68 -31.78
N ILE A 348 0.08 -0.74 -30.66
CA ILE A 348 -0.78 0.35 -30.22
C ILE A 348 0.12 1.36 -29.50
N PRO A 349 0.10 2.65 -29.89
CA PRO A 349 1.00 3.65 -29.31
C PRO A 349 0.79 3.79 -27.79
N ILE A 350 1.88 3.96 -27.04
CA ILE A 350 1.83 4.19 -25.60
C ILE A 350 1.59 5.68 -25.34
N PRO A 351 0.71 6.07 -24.40
CA PRO A 351 0.53 7.46 -24.02
C PRO A 351 1.85 8.10 -23.56
N ILE A 352 2.21 9.24 -24.15
CA ILE A 352 3.43 9.97 -23.81
C ILE A 352 3.22 10.69 -22.47
N ARG A 353 3.97 10.29 -21.42
CA ARG A 353 3.84 10.87 -20.07
C ARG A 353 4.69 12.13 -19.89
N LEU A 354 5.92 12.16 -20.41
CA LEU A 354 6.84 13.28 -20.26
C LEU A 354 7.32 13.81 -21.63
N ARG A 355 7.68 15.11 -21.70
CA ARG A 355 8.25 15.71 -22.93
C ARG A 355 9.52 14.99 -23.42
N ARG A 356 10.27 14.35 -22.51
CA ARG A 356 11.47 13.54 -22.82
C ARG A 356 11.14 12.20 -23.50
N ASP A 357 9.94 11.66 -23.27
CA ASP A 357 9.49 10.40 -23.90
C ASP A 357 9.20 10.56 -25.39
N LYS A 358 9.18 11.79 -25.93
CA LYS A 358 9.06 12.05 -27.38
C LYS A 358 10.18 11.41 -28.21
N GLN A 359 11.32 11.10 -27.59
CA GLN A 359 12.45 10.46 -28.26
C GLN A 359 12.29 8.92 -28.34
N VAL A 360 11.40 8.33 -27.56
CA VAL A 360 11.16 6.88 -27.56
C VAL A 360 10.27 6.53 -28.75
N LYS A 361 10.88 6.04 -29.83
CA LYS A 361 10.16 5.51 -30.99
C LYS A 361 9.81 4.05 -30.74
N LEU A 362 8.52 3.76 -30.58
CA LEU A 362 8.03 2.39 -30.53
C LEU A 362 8.11 1.78 -31.95
N PRO A 363 8.58 0.54 -32.12
CA PRO A 363 8.48 -0.16 -33.39
C PRO A 363 7.03 -0.20 -33.88
N SER A 364 6.80 0.04 -35.18
CA SER A 364 5.45 0.09 -35.75
C SER A 364 4.76 -1.27 -35.76
N GLU A 365 5.53 -2.34 -35.93
CA GLU A 365 5.05 -3.71 -35.93
C GLU A 365 5.14 -4.29 -34.51
N GLY A 366 4.01 -4.80 -34.01
CA GLY A 366 3.91 -5.41 -32.68
C GLY A 366 4.00 -6.93 -32.69
N MET A 367 3.69 -7.53 -33.84
CA MET A 367 3.87 -8.96 -34.07
C MET A 367 4.85 -9.18 -35.22
N ALA A 368 5.70 -10.18 -35.10
CA ALA A 368 6.52 -10.63 -36.22
C ALA A 368 5.61 -10.98 -37.42
N THR A 369 5.96 -10.47 -38.60
CA THR A 369 5.29 -10.81 -39.86
C THR A 369 5.34 -12.32 -40.09
N LYS A 370 4.37 -12.85 -40.85
CA LYS A 370 4.26 -14.30 -41.11
C LYS A 370 5.57 -14.87 -41.68
N GLU A 371 6.20 -14.14 -42.60
CA GLU A 371 7.49 -14.49 -43.20
C GLU A 371 8.62 -14.52 -42.16
N MET A 372 8.65 -13.56 -41.24
CA MET A 372 9.65 -13.52 -40.18
C MET A 372 9.44 -14.66 -39.17
N LYS A 373 8.19 -15.01 -38.86
CA LYS A 373 7.85 -16.19 -38.04
C LYS A 373 8.33 -17.47 -38.71
N GLU A 374 8.03 -17.68 -39.99
CA GLU A 374 8.47 -18.86 -40.75
C GLU A 374 9.99 -18.96 -40.84
N LYS A 375 10.68 -17.83 -41.03
CA LYS A 375 12.14 -17.77 -41.02
C LYS A 375 12.73 -18.11 -39.66
N ILE A 376 12.15 -17.61 -38.58
CA ILE A 376 12.56 -17.91 -37.21
C ILE A 376 12.32 -19.38 -36.88
N ILE A 377 11.16 -19.93 -37.23
CA ILE A 377 10.84 -21.37 -37.08
C ILE A 377 11.88 -22.21 -37.84
N GLY A 378 12.18 -21.87 -39.09
CA GLY A 378 13.21 -22.57 -39.86
C GLY A 378 14.64 -22.45 -39.29
N LEU A 379 14.95 -21.38 -38.57
CA LEU A 379 16.22 -21.24 -37.83
C LEU A 379 16.22 -22.10 -36.56
N PHE A 380 15.10 -22.15 -35.82
CA PHE A 380 14.96 -23.02 -34.65
C PHE A 380 14.97 -24.50 -35.04
N ASP A 381 14.31 -24.90 -36.13
CA ASP A 381 14.34 -26.28 -36.63
C ASP A 381 15.76 -26.71 -37.05
N LYS A 382 16.55 -25.78 -37.61
CA LYS A 382 17.97 -26.03 -37.94
C LYS A 382 18.88 -26.07 -36.71
N GLY A 383 18.63 -25.20 -35.73
CA GLY A 383 19.49 -25.05 -34.55
C GLY A 383 19.20 -26.04 -33.43
N PHE A 384 17.94 -26.43 -33.26
CA PHE A 384 17.47 -27.28 -32.17
C PHE A 384 16.90 -28.61 -32.63
N GLY A 385 16.91 -28.89 -33.94
CA GLY A 385 16.68 -30.23 -34.49
C GLY A 385 15.35 -30.84 -34.04
N THR A 386 14.26 -30.08 -34.11
CA THR A 386 12.93 -30.65 -33.91
C THR A 386 12.62 -31.60 -35.07
N ARG A 387 12.54 -32.91 -34.75
CA ARG A 387 12.21 -33.99 -35.69
C ARG A 387 10.97 -33.63 -36.50
N VAL A 388 11.16 -33.28 -37.77
CA VAL A 388 10.06 -33.37 -38.75
C VAL A 388 9.75 -34.85 -38.91
N PRO A 389 8.52 -35.32 -38.62
CA PRO A 389 8.16 -36.73 -38.80
C PRO A 389 8.33 -37.09 -40.28
N GLY A 390 9.20 -38.05 -40.59
CA GLY A 390 9.33 -38.63 -41.93
C GLY A 390 10.57 -38.29 -42.76
N ARG A 391 11.59 -37.60 -42.23
CA ARG A 391 12.90 -37.52 -42.92
C ARG A 391 13.95 -38.47 -42.31
N PRO A 392 14.69 -39.24 -43.13
CA PRO A 392 15.73 -40.13 -42.64
C PRO A 392 16.92 -39.33 -42.10
N LEU A 393 17.56 -39.87 -41.06
CA LEU A 393 18.73 -39.30 -40.39
C LEU A 393 19.83 -38.97 -41.42
N ALA A 394 20.32 -37.73 -41.38
CA ALA A 394 21.59 -37.41 -42.03
C ALA A 394 22.67 -38.26 -41.33
N LYS A 395 23.30 -39.15 -42.09
CA LYS A 395 24.42 -39.97 -41.62
C LYS A 395 25.57 -39.05 -41.25
N HIS A 396 26.03 -39.15 -40.01
CA HIS A 396 27.31 -38.58 -39.59
C HIS A 396 28.46 -39.27 -40.30
#